data_AF-A0A426DEE9-F1
#
_entry.id   AF-A0A426DEE9-F1
#
_cell.length_a   1.000
_cell.length_b   1.000
_cell.length_c   1.000
_cell.angle_alpha   90.00
_cell.angle_beta   90.00
_cell.angle_gamma   90.00
#
_symmetry.space_group_name_H-M   'P 1'
#
loop_
_entity.id
_entity.type
_entity.pdbx_description
1 polymer ?
#
loop_
_entity_poly.entity_id
_entity_poly.type
_entity_poly.pdbx_seq_one_letter_code
_entity_poly.pdbx_strand_id
1 'polypeptide(L)'
;MERLNIAEKNHQDWFGGPYFSDQQYDPEFEEIVRKFLCGDVLVHGTLSNVQRALVMLTALTASQTWKPLSKYVLAALDMGAAPEEIKETLYQCAPYIGVEKVKCAFYTRGTLDLKMRELVTFCAICCLGGCEPQAKAHAGANLSVGNTREMLIEAITQCLPFIGFPRTLNAISCINEVTAEK
;
A
#
# COMPACT_ATOMS: atom_id res chain seq x y z
N MET A 1 26.26 -6.98 4.50
CA MET A 1 25.90 -8.21 5.22
C MET A 1 24.61 -8.01 6.02
N GLU A 2 24.46 -6.89 6.73
CA GLU A 2 23.24 -6.57 7.53
C GLU A 2 21.94 -6.45 6.71
N ARG A 3 21.95 -5.76 5.55
CA ARG A 3 20.75 -5.57 4.71
C ARG A 3 20.19 -6.85 4.08
N LEU A 4 21.07 -7.80 3.73
CA LEU A 4 20.65 -9.09 3.14
C LEU A 4 19.87 -9.93 4.16
N ASN A 5 20.36 -9.97 5.40
CA ASN A 5 19.71 -10.69 6.49
C ASN A 5 18.35 -10.08 6.86
N ILE A 6 18.21 -8.75 6.78
CA ILE A 6 16.93 -8.06 7.00
C ILE A 6 15.92 -8.42 5.90
N ALA A 7 16.34 -8.35 4.63
CA ALA A 7 15.47 -8.68 3.50
C ALA A 7 14.99 -10.14 3.54
N GLU A 8 15.87 -11.09 3.88
CA GLU A 8 15.50 -12.50 4.04
C GLU A 8 14.55 -12.73 5.21
N LYS A 9 14.84 -12.14 6.37
CA LYS A 9 13.98 -12.25 7.54
C LYS A 9 12.59 -11.69 7.27
N ASN A 10 12.49 -10.46 6.75
CA ASN A 10 11.20 -9.85 6.45
C ASN A 10 10.43 -10.63 5.38
N HIS A 11 11.14 -11.19 4.40
CA HIS A 11 10.51 -12.03 3.39
C HIS A 11 9.93 -13.30 4.01
N GLN A 12 10.64 -13.94 4.94
CA GLN A 12 10.13 -15.07 5.69
C GLN A 12 8.91 -14.69 6.54
N ASP A 13 9.01 -13.59 7.29
CA ASP A 13 7.98 -13.12 8.22
C ASP A 13 6.68 -12.71 7.49
N TRP A 14 6.80 -12.08 6.33
CA TRP A 14 5.63 -11.57 5.58
C TRP A 14 5.08 -12.55 4.54
N PHE A 15 5.94 -13.40 3.96
CA PHE A 15 5.60 -14.13 2.74
C PHE A 15 5.89 -15.63 2.80
N GLY A 16 6.37 -16.14 3.95
CA GLY A 16 6.46 -17.56 4.26
C GLY A 16 7.53 -18.36 3.51
N GLY A 17 8.39 -17.72 2.70
CA GLY A 17 9.43 -18.39 1.91
C GLY A 17 9.65 -17.77 0.53
N PRO A 18 10.60 -18.30 -0.26
CA PRO A 18 11.47 -17.54 -1.18
C PRO A 18 10.83 -16.91 -2.43
N TYR A 19 9.57 -17.23 -2.75
CA TYR A 19 8.98 -16.85 -4.03
C TYR A 19 7.84 -15.86 -3.88
N PHE A 20 7.95 -14.68 -4.50
CA PHE A 20 6.85 -13.69 -4.56
C PHE A 20 5.70 -14.12 -5.49
N SER A 21 5.90 -15.15 -6.31
CA SER A 21 4.91 -15.67 -7.25
C SER A 21 5.09 -17.17 -7.48
N ASP A 22 4.02 -17.84 -7.93
CA ASP A 22 4.07 -19.25 -8.35
C ASP A 22 4.72 -19.46 -9.74
N GLN A 23 5.15 -18.38 -10.41
CA GLN A 23 5.86 -18.44 -11.68
C GLN A 23 7.36 -18.22 -11.47
N GLN A 24 8.17 -19.02 -12.18
CA GLN A 24 9.62 -18.87 -12.21
C GLN A 24 9.97 -17.67 -13.09
N TYR A 25 10.21 -16.51 -12.48
CA TYR A 25 10.73 -15.33 -13.18
C TYR A 25 12.26 -15.35 -13.25
N ASP A 26 12.82 -14.34 -13.90
CA ASP A 26 14.27 -14.08 -13.93
C ASP A 26 14.82 -13.96 -12.48
N PRO A 27 15.74 -14.84 -12.05
CA PRO A 27 16.20 -14.88 -10.65
C PRO A 27 16.94 -13.62 -10.20
N GLU A 28 17.65 -12.95 -11.11
CA GLU A 28 18.37 -11.70 -10.80
C GLU A 28 17.36 -10.59 -10.51
N PHE A 29 16.32 -10.48 -11.34
CA PHE A 29 15.24 -9.54 -11.14
C PHE A 29 14.46 -9.80 -9.85
N GLU A 30 14.15 -11.07 -9.55
CA GLU A 30 13.50 -11.43 -8.28
C GLU A 30 14.35 -11.04 -7.06
N GLU A 31 15.67 -11.22 -7.14
CA GLU A 31 16.57 -10.81 -6.07
C GLU A 31 16.60 -9.28 -5.88
N ILE A 32 16.60 -8.52 -6.98
CA ILE A 32 16.52 -7.05 -6.93
C ILE A 32 15.20 -6.61 -6.28
N VAL A 33 14.07 -7.16 -6.74
CA VAL A 33 12.74 -6.84 -6.19
C VAL A 33 12.66 -7.22 -4.72
N ARG A 34 13.21 -8.37 -4.32
CA ARG A 34 13.24 -8.82 -2.93
C ARG A 34 14.00 -7.85 -2.03
N LYS A 35 15.21 -7.46 -2.44
CA LYS A 35 16.04 -6.52 -1.68
C LYS A 35 15.33 -5.18 -1.54
N PHE A 36 14.73 -4.69 -2.62
CA PHE A 36 14.02 -3.44 -2.62
C PHE A 36 12.75 -3.47 -1.74
N LEU A 37 11.84 -4.41 -2.00
CA LEU A 37 10.56 -4.51 -1.27
C LEU A 37 10.78 -4.87 0.20
N CYS A 38 11.50 -5.97 0.48
CA CYS A 38 11.64 -6.49 1.84
C CYS A 38 12.80 -5.86 2.63
N GLY A 39 13.84 -5.41 1.94
CA GLY A 39 15.02 -4.82 2.58
C GLY A 39 14.93 -3.32 2.79
N ASP A 40 14.29 -2.59 1.86
CA ASP A 40 14.23 -1.12 1.92
C ASP A 40 12.81 -0.62 2.22
N VAL A 41 11.80 -1.05 1.47
CA VAL A 41 10.44 -0.47 1.58
C VAL A 41 9.71 -0.92 2.85
N LEU A 42 9.60 -2.23 3.13
CA LEU A 42 8.83 -2.74 4.26
C LEU A 42 9.34 -2.26 5.63
N VAL A 43 10.64 -1.97 5.75
CA VAL A 43 11.25 -1.49 6.99
C VAL A 43 11.17 0.02 7.16
N HIS A 44 10.80 0.74 6.11
CA HIS A 44 10.78 2.19 6.11
C HIS A 44 9.57 2.72 6.92
N GLY A 45 9.80 3.85 7.58
CA GLY A 45 8.73 4.66 8.14
C GLY A 45 8.15 4.27 9.49
N THR A 46 7.08 4.96 9.82
CA THR A 46 6.40 4.92 11.12
C THR A 46 5.13 4.08 11.13
N LEU A 47 4.68 3.59 9.97
CA LEU A 47 3.49 2.76 9.86
C LEU A 47 3.68 1.44 10.62
N SER A 48 2.64 1.00 11.34
CA SER A 48 2.58 -0.35 11.90
C SER A 48 2.52 -1.41 10.79
N ASN A 49 2.83 -2.67 11.12
CA ASN A 49 2.76 -3.76 10.15
C ASN A 49 1.35 -3.94 9.55
N VAL A 50 0.30 -3.81 10.37
CA VAL A 50 -1.09 -3.82 9.89
C VAL A 50 -1.33 -2.69 8.90
N GLN A 51 -0.94 -1.45 9.23
CA GLN A 51 -1.10 -0.31 8.32
C GLN A 51 -0.35 -0.50 6.99
N ARG A 52 0.90 -0.99 7.04
CA ARG A 52 1.68 -1.32 5.84
C ARG A 52 0.94 -2.35 4.99
N ALA A 53 0.45 -3.43 5.59
CA ALA A 53 -0.27 -4.49 4.88
C ALA A 53 -1.53 -3.96 4.18
N LEU A 54 -2.35 -3.16 4.87
CA LEU A 54 -3.57 -2.57 4.31
C LEU A 54 -3.25 -1.57 3.17
N VAL A 55 -2.18 -0.77 3.30
CA VAL A 55 -1.74 0.13 2.22
C VAL A 55 -1.28 -0.65 0.99
N MET A 56 -0.52 -1.74 1.16
CA MET A 56 -0.12 -2.60 0.03
C MET A 56 -1.32 -3.25 -0.66
N LEU A 57 -2.29 -3.75 0.11
CA LEU A 57 -3.54 -4.30 -0.43
C LEU A 57 -4.34 -3.25 -1.21
N THR A 58 -4.35 -2.01 -0.73
CA THR A 58 -4.95 -0.88 -1.44
C THR A 58 -4.28 -0.66 -2.79
N ALA A 59 -2.95 -0.63 -2.83
CA ALA A 59 -2.18 -0.41 -4.04
C ALA A 59 -2.39 -1.52 -5.08
N LEU A 60 -2.37 -2.78 -4.64
CA LEU A 60 -2.63 -3.94 -5.50
C LEU A 60 -4.05 -3.92 -6.07
N THR A 61 -5.03 -3.56 -5.23
CA THR A 61 -6.44 -3.50 -5.64
C THR A 61 -6.69 -2.37 -6.62
N ALA A 62 -6.18 -1.18 -6.34
CA ALA A 62 -6.32 -0.03 -7.23
C ALA A 62 -5.59 -0.23 -8.56
N SER A 63 -4.47 -0.95 -8.55
CA SER A 63 -3.69 -1.30 -9.74
C SER A 63 -4.21 -2.55 -10.46
N GLN A 64 -5.23 -3.22 -9.92
CA GLN A 64 -5.85 -4.43 -10.49
C GLN A 64 -4.89 -5.63 -10.64
N THR A 65 -3.91 -5.74 -9.74
CA THR A 65 -2.92 -6.84 -9.71
C THR A 65 -3.46 -8.00 -8.88
N TRP A 66 -4.41 -8.74 -9.44
CA TRP A 66 -5.17 -9.77 -8.73
C TRP A 66 -4.39 -11.04 -8.39
N LYS A 67 -3.46 -11.46 -9.26
CA LYS A 67 -2.68 -12.69 -9.07
C LYS A 67 -1.91 -12.72 -7.74
N PRO A 68 -1.14 -11.68 -7.38
CA PRO A 68 -0.45 -11.65 -6.08
C PRO A 68 -1.38 -11.32 -4.90
N LEU A 69 -2.59 -10.80 -5.13
CA LEU A 69 -3.44 -10.24 -4.07
C LEU A 69 -3.73 -11.23 -2.94
N SER A 70 -3.99 -12.50 -3.26
CA SER A 70 -4.25 -13.55 -2.26
C SER A 70 -3.08 -13.73 -1.29
N LYS A 71 -1.84 -13.66 -1.78
CA LYS A 71 -0.64 -13.77 -0.95
C LYS A 71 -0.51 -12.59 0.01
N TYR A 72 -0.83 -11.38 -0.46
CA TYR A 72 -0.79 -10.20 0.40
C TYR A 72 -1.96 -10.13 1.40
N VAL A 73 -3.10 -10.77 1.09
CA VAL A 73 -4.19 -10.95 2.07
C VAL A 73 -3.73 -11.88 3.20
N LEU A 74 -3.07 -13.00 2.87
CA LEU A 74 -2.50 -13.89 3.88
C LEU A 74 -1.43 -13.18 4.72
N ALA A 75 -0.52 -12.44 4.07
CA ALA A 75 0.47 -11.63 4.77
C ALA A 75 -0.17 -10.61 5.72
N ALA A 76 -1.27 -9.97 5.32
CA ALA A 76 -1.99 -9.03 6.18
C ALA A 76 -2.58 -9.72 7.43
N LEU A 77 -3.15 -10.91 7.26
CA LEU A 77 -3.65 -11.72 8.37
C LEU A 77 -2.52 -12.13 9.33
N ASP A 78 -1.38 -12.58 8.78
CA ASP A 78 -0.21 -12.98 9.56
C ASP A 78 0.41 -11.80 10.32
N MET A 79 0.33 -10.58 9.76
CA MET A 79 0.75 -9.34 10.42
C MET A 79 -0.27 -8.81 11.44
N GLY A 80 -1.39 -9.51 11.64
CA GLY A 80 -2.40 -9.22 12.65
C GLY A 80 -3.55 -8.33 12.19
N ALA A 81 -3.71 -8.09 10.89
CA ALA A 81 -4.89 -7.39 10.37
C ALA A 81 -6.12 -8.28 10.53
N ALA A 82 -7.21 -7.73 11.06
CA ALA A 82 -8.47 -8.46 11.13
C ALA A 82 -9.06 -8.67 9.72
N PRO A 83 -9.73 -9.79 9.44
CA PRO A 83 -10.43 -10.00 8.15
C PRO A 83 -11.36 -8.85 7.78
N GLU A 84 -12.00 -8.23 8.78
CA GLU A 84 -12.89 -7.07 8.61
C GLU A 84 -12.14 -5.81 8.16
N GLU A 85 -10.94 -5.56 8.67
CA GLU A 85 -10.09 -4.45 8.23
C GLU A 85 -9.66 -4.63 6.77
N ILE A 86 -9.23 -5.83 6.41
CA ILE A 86 -8.87 -6.19 5.02
C ILE A 86 -10.07 -5.96 4.10
N LYS A 87 -11.23 -6.53 4.43
CA LYS A 87 -12.48 -6.36 3.68
C LYS A 87 -12.80 -4.87 3.50
N GLU A 88 -12.78 -4.08 4.58
CA GLU A 88 -13.10 -2.67 4.48
C GLU A 88 -12.11 -1.88 3.63
N THR A 89 -10.81 -2.12 3.76
CA THR A 89 -9.78 -1.51 2.91
C THR A 89 -10.14 -1.68 1.44
N LEU A 90 -10.59 -2.87 1.03
CA LEU A 90 -10.99 -3.13 -0.35
C LEU A 90 -12.26 -2.36 -0.74
N TYR A 91 -13.26 -2.21 0.13
CA TYR A 91 -14.43 -1.36 -0.19
C TYR A 91 -14.12 0.10 -0.34
N GLN A 92 -13.16 0.63 0.43
CA GLN A 92 -12.81 2.04 0.33
C GLN A 92 -12.23 2.37 -1.06
N CYS A 93 -11.73 1.39 -1.80
CA CYS A 93 -11.34 1.57 -3.19
C CYS A 93 -12.53 1.78 -4.15
N ALA A 94 -13.74 1.31 -3.81
CA ALA A 94 -14.87 1.21 -4.76
C ALA A 94 -15.33 2.55 -5.35
N PRO A 95 -15.42 3.65 -4.56
CA PRO A 95 -15.76 4.97 -5.10
C PRO A 95 -14.72 5.51 -6.10
N TYR A 96 -13.47 5.04 -6.03
CA TYR A 96 -12.37 5.58 -6.82
C TYR A 96 -12.05 4.73 -8.03
N ILE A 97 -12.12 3.40 -7.92
CA ILE A 97 -11.75 2.50 -9.01
C ILE A 97 -12.96 1.87 -9.71
N GLY A 98 -14.15 1.98 -9.10
CA GLY A 98 -15.40 1.39 -9.57
C GLY A 98 -15.76 0.09 -8.84
N VAL A 99 -17.06 -0.09 -8.57
CA VAL A 99 -17.57 -1.20 -7.75
C VAL A 99 -17.21 -2.56 -8.34
N GLU A 100 -17.35 -2.77 -9.65
CA GLU A 100 -17.04 -4.07 -10.29
C GLU A 100 -15.58 -4.50 -10.12
N LYS A 101 -14.64 -3.55 -10.13
CA LYS A 101 -13.22 -3.86 -9.90
C LYS A 101 -12.96 -4.28 -8.45
N VAL A 102 -13.66 -3.70 -7.49
CA VAL A 102 -13.60 -4.11 -6.09
C VAL A 102 -14.30 -5.44 -5.85
N LYS A 103 -15.38 -5.75 -6.57
CA LYS A 103 -16.04 -7.06 -6.47
C LYS A 103 -15.09 -8.20 -6.83
N CYS A 104 -14.17 -7.99 -7.79
CA CYS A 104 -13.09 -8.92 -8.09
C CYS A 104 -12.15 -9.19 -6.90
N ALA A 105 -12.22 -8.37 -5.84
CA ALA A 105 -11.44 -8.43 -4.61
C ALA A 105 -12.27 -8.74 -3.32
N PHE A 106 -13.59 -9.01 -3.38
CA PHE A 106 -14.52 -9.46 -2.28
C PHE A 106 -15.35 -8.40 -1.48
N TYR A 107 -16.44 -8.82 -0.75
CA TYR A 107 -17.65 -8.10 -0.18
C TYR A 107 -17.83 -7.97 1.40
N THR A 108 -18.38 -6.82 1.90
CA THR A 108 -18.86 -6.33 3.27
C THR A 108 -18.07 -5.33 4.20
N ARG A 109 -18.66 -4.13 4.52
CA ARG A 109 -18.13 -2.93 5.25
C ARG A 109 -18.19 -2.94 6.82
N GLY A 110 -17.32 -2.19 7.54
CA GLY A 110 -17.71 -1.60 8.86
C GLY A 110 -16.71 -1.40 10.03
N THR A 111 -15.40 -1.58 9.90
CA THR A 111 -14.37 -1.61 10.97
C THR A 111 -13.27 -0.54 10.96
N LEU A 112 -12.85 0.07 9.85
CA LEU A 112 -11.70 1.01 9.88
C LEU A 112 -12.03 2.34 10.56
N ASP A 113 -11.07 2.91 11.31
CA ASP A 113 -11.21 4.25 11.87
C ASP A 113 -11.09 5.34 10.79
N LEU A 114 -11.47 6.59 11.13
CA LEU A 114 -11.51 7.68 10.16
C LEU A 114 -10.13 8.01 9.57
N LYS A 115 -9.07 7.93 10.40
CA LYS A 115 -7.70 8.19 9.95
C LYS A 115 -7.25 7.17 8.91
N MET A 116 -7.54 5.89 9.14
CA MET A 116 -7.16 4.82 8.23
C MET A 116 -7.99 4.84 6.95
N ARG A 117 -9.29 5.17 7.04
CA ARG A 117 -10.15 5.35 5.86
C ARG A 117 -9.62 6.41 4.90
N GLU A 118 -9.25 7.59 5.43
CA GLU A 118 -8.69 8.65 4.60
C GLU A 118 -7.31 8.28 4.02
N LEU A 119 -6.49 7.53 4.77
CA LEU A 119 -5.18 7.09 4.29
C LEU A 119 -5.30 6.09 3.14
N VAL A 120 -6.19 5.09 3.26
CA VAL A 120 -6.48 4.11 2.20
C VAL A 120 -7.06 4.80 0.96
N THR A 121 -8.01 5.70 1.15
CA THR A 121 -8.58 6.50 0.06
C THR A 121 -7.50 7.26 -0.70
N PHE A 122 -6.62 7.97 0.01
CA PHE A 122 -5.52 8.72 -0.60
C PHE A 122 -4.59 7.80 -1.42
N CYS A 123 -4.19 6.66 -0.87
CA CYS A 123 -3.38 5.67 -1.59
C CYS A 123 -4.09 5.17 -2.87
N ALA A 124 -5.38 4.84 -2.80
CA ALA A 124 -6.15 4.36 -3.95
C ALA A 124 -6.16 5.39 -5.09
N ILE A 125 -6.35 6.68 -4.79
CA ILE A 125 -6.33 7.77 -5.78
C ILE A 125 -4.94 7.89 -6.41
N CYS A 126 -3.87 7.89 -5.60
CA CYS A 126 -2.51 8.00 -6.10
C CYS A 126 -2.11 6.84 -7.01
N CYS A 127 -2.70 5.66 -6.82
CA CYS A 127 -2.48 4.51 -7.69
C CYS A 127 -3.10 4.71 -9.09
N LEU A 128 -4.20 5.45 -9.23
CA LEU A 128 -4.91 5.64 -10.51
C LEU A 128 -4.20 6.57 -11.50
N GLY A 129 -3.46 7.56 -11.00
CA GLY A 129 -2.77 8.58 -11.83
C GLY A 129 -3.74 9.54 -12.53
N GLY A 130 -3.27 10.74 -12.91
CA GLY A 130 -4.11 11.77 -13.52
C GLY A 130 -5.22 12.31 -12.61
N CYS A 131 -5.11 12.03 -11.30
CA CYS A 131 -6.06 12.42 -10.26
C CYS A 131 -5.39 13.34 -9.22
N GLU A 132 -4.40 14.14 -9.65
CA GLU A 132 -3.64 15.04 -8.78
C GLU A 132 -4.53 16.01 -7.98
N PRO A 133 -5.62 16.60 -8.54
CA PRO A 133 -6.52 17.44 -7.75
C PRO A 133 -7.17 16.68 -6.58
N GLN A 134 -7.61 15.44 -6.81
CA GLN A 134 -8.21 14.58 -5.78
C GLN A 134 -7.17 14.11 -4.77
N ALA A 135 -5.95 13.81 -5.22
CA ALA A 135 -4.83 13.46 -4.35
C ALA A 135 -4.49 14.61 -3.39
N LYS A 136 -4.46 15.86 -3.88
CA LYS A 136 -4.26 17.05 -3.02
C LYS A 136 -5.40 17.24 -2.02
N ALA A 137 -6.65 17.09 -2.47
CA ALA A 137 -7.80 17.19 -1.57
C ALA A 137 -7.74 16.17 -0.42
N HIS A 138 -7.46 14.89 -0.73
CA HIS A 138 -7.35 13.85 0.30
C HIS A 138 -6.05 13.93 1.11
N ALA A 139 -4.97 14.49 0.57
CA ALA A 139 -3.80 14.83 1.40
C ALA A 139 -4.16 15.87 2.47
N GLY A 140 -4.91 16.92 2.10
CA GLY A 140 -5.41 17.93 3.05
C GLY A 140 -6.39 17.34 4.07
N ALA A 141 -7.28 16.46 3.64
CA ALA A 141 -8.21 15.74 4.52
C ALA A 141 -7.48 14.86 5.54
N ASN A 142 -6.45 14.11 5.10
CA ASN A 142 -5.61 13.29 5.97
C ASN A 142 -4.97 14.11 7.09
N LEU A 143 -4.40 15.28 6.76
CA LEU A 143 -3.85 16.19 7.77
C LEU A 143 -4.92 16.68 8.76
N SER A 144 -6.13 16.94 8.25
CA SER A 144 -7.25 17.45 9.07
C SER A 144 -7.82 16.40 10.02
N VAL A 145 -7.80 15.11 9.63
CA VAL A 145 -8.20 14.00 10.52
C VAL A 145 -7.06 13.55 11.44
N GLY A 146 -5.88 14.15 11.35
CA GLY A 146 -4.76 13.97 12.27
C GLY A 146 -3.74 12.91 11.86
N ASN A 147 -3.66 12.54 10.58
CA ASN A 147 -2.47 11.87 10.02
C ASN A 147 -1.38 12.92 9.75
N THR A 148 -0.11 12.53 9.82
CA THR A 148 1.01 13.47 9.60
C THR A 148 1.53 13.39 8.17
N ARG A 149 2.18 14.47 7.71
CA ARG A 149 2.86 14.49 6.40
C ARG A 149 3.76 13.27 6.21
N GLU A 150 4.49 12.90 7.26
CA GLU A 150 5.37 11.73 7.28
C GLU A 150 4.56 10.47 7.00
N MET A 151 3.43 10.26 7.67
CA MET A 151 2.56 9.10 7.42
C MET A 151 2.08 9.01 5.95
N LEU A 152 1.77 10.15 5.31
CA LEU A 152 1.36 10.15 3.90
C LEU A 152 2.53 9.74 2.99
N ILE A 153 3.73 10.27 3.22
CA ILE A 153 4.94 9.90 2.46
C ILE A 153 5.26 8.43 2.68
N GLU A 154 5.11 7.94 3.90
CA GLU A 154 5.33 6.54 4.22
C GLU A 154 4.33 5.64 3.52
N ALA A 155 3.04 5.99 3.53
CA ALA A 155 2.03 5.21 2.83
C ALA A 155 2.30 5.14 1.32
N ILE A 156 2.73 6.23 0.70
CA ILE A 156 3.11 6.24 -0.72
C ILE A 156 4.42 5.48 -0.97
N THR A 157 5.36 5.51 -0.04
CA THR A 157 6.59 4.70 -0.10
C THR A 157 6.27 3.21 -0.05
N GLN A 158 5.29 2.79 0.76
CA GLN A 158 4.80 1.40 0.75
C GLN A 158 4.10 1.03 -0.57
N CYS A 159 3.50 1.99 -1.27
CA CYS A 159 2.89 1.76 -2.59
C CYS A 159 3.92 1.64 -3.72
N LEU A 160 5.11 2.21 -3.57
CA LEU A 160 6.13 2.37 -4.61
C LEU A 160 6.45 1.06 -5.39
N PRO A 161 6.61 -0.11 -4.76
CA PRO A 161 6.85 -1.37 -5.47
C PRO A 161 5.72 -1.77 -6.44
N PHE A 162 4.50 -1.29 -6.20
CA PHE A 162 3.30 -1.66 -6.96
C PHE A 162 2.92 -0.64 -8.03
N ILE A 163 3.25 0.63 -7.82
CA ILE A 163 2.85 1.73 -8.70
C ILE A 163 4.02 2.44 -9.40
N GLY A 164 5.26 2.14 -9.02
CA GLY A 164 6.48 2.67 -9.61
C GLY A 164 6.78 4.13 -9.26
N PHE A 165 7.99 4.57 -9.60
CA PHE A 165 8.49 5.91 -9.28
C PHE A 165 7.64 7.06 -9.82
N PRO A 166 7.14 7.07 -11.08
CA PRO A 166 6.42 8.23 -11.60
C PRO A 166 5.18 8.61 -10.78
N ARG A 167 4.33 7.61 -10.44
CA ARG A 167 3.12 7.83 -9.65
C ARG A 167 3.46 8.21 -8.20
N THR A 168 4.48 7.59 -7.64
CA THR A 168 5.00 7.89 -6.29
C THR A 168 5.48 9.34 -6.21
N LEU A 169 6.26 9.81 -7.19
CA LEU A 169 6.77 11.18 -7.23
C LEU A 169 5.66 12.21 -7.45
N ASN A 170 4.67 11.93 -8.29
CA ASN A 170 3.49 12.80 -8.45
C ASN A 170 2.72 12.94 -7.13
N ALA A 171 2.54 11.84 -6.39
CA ALA A 171 1.89 11.86 -5.08
C ALA A 171 2.70 12.66 -4.05
N ILE A 172 4.03 12.50 -4.02
CA ILE A 172 4.92 13.31 -3.16
C ILE A 172 4.83 14.79 -3.52
N SER A 173 4.76 15.16 -4.81
CA SER A 173 4.54 16.54 -5.23
C SER A 173 3.23 17.09 -4.65
N CYS A 174 2.13 16.33 -4.75
CA CYS A 174 0.84 16.73 -4.19
C CYS A 174 0.93 16.94 -2.66
N ILE A 175 1.62 16.06 -1.94
CA ILE A 175 1.84 16.19 -0.49
C ILE A 175 2.64 17.47 -0.19
N ASN A 176 3.73 17.71 -0.92
CA ASN A 176 4.59 18.88 -0.73
C ASN A 176 3.83 20.18 -0.94
N GLU A 177 3.02 20.28 -1.99
CA GLU A 177 2.21 21.47 -2.25
C GLU A 177 1.22 21.74 -1.11
N VAL A 178 0.48 20.72 -0.66
CA VAL A 178 -0.51 20.87 0.42
C VAL A 178 0.13 21.19 1.78
N THR A 179 1.37 20.74 2.00
CA THR A 179 2.08 20.95 3.28
C THR A 179 2.95 22.19 3.30
N ALA A 180 3.29 22.76 2.14
CA ALA A 180 3.99 24.05 2.05
C ALA A 180 3.07 25.25 2.34
N GLU A 181 1.75 25.06 2.25
CA GLU A 181 0.71 26.08 2.53
C GLU A 181 0.32 26.18 4.01
N LYS A 182 0.99 25.44 4.92
CA LYS A 182 0.74 25.44 6.38
C LYS A 182 2.01 25.75 7.15
#